data_AF-A0A519GWH5-F1
#
_entry.id   AF-A0A519GWH5-F1
#
_cell.length_a   1.000
_cell.length_b   1.000
_cell.length_c   1.000
_cell.angle_alpha   90.00
_cell.angle_beta   90.00
_cell.angle_gamma   90.00
#
_symmetry.space_group_name_H-M   'P 1'
#
loop_
_entity.id
_entity.type
_entity.pdbx_description
1 polymer ?
#
loop_
_entity_poly.entity_id
_entity_poly.type
_entity_poly.pdbx_seq_one_letter_code
_entity_poly.pdbx_strand_id
1 'polypeptide(L)' 'MNTHPYESLTPDVVLDALATLDLHGDGRLTGLNSYENRVYQVFLEEPSPHPAVVVKFYRPDRWSSAE' A
#
# COMPACT_ATOMS: atom_id res chain seq x y z
N MET A 1 12.37 -20.55 8.39
CA MET A 1 11.18 -19.79 8.82
C MET A 1 10.61 -19.14 7.58
N ASN A 2 9.39 -19.49 7.18
CA ASN A 2 8.79 -18.94 5.97
C ASN A 2 8.12 -17.61 6.34
N THR A 3 8.93 -16.55 6.42
CA THR A 3 8.49 -15.18 6.67
C THR A 3 7.34 -14.85 5.72
N HIS A 4 6.25 -14.29 6.22
CA HIS A 4 5.10 -13.98 5.37
C HIS A 4 5.54 -12.90 4.35
N PRO A 5 5.19 -13.00 3.05
CA PRO A 5 5.74 -12.12 2.00
C PRO A 5 5.41 -10.62 2.20
N TYR A 6 4.51 -10.30 3.12
CA TYR A 6 4.13 -8.92 3.47
C TYR A 6 4.47 -8.56 4.93
N GLU A 7 5.28 -9.36 5.62
CA GLU A 7 5.66 -9.13 7.02
C GLU A 7 6.36 -7.78 7.21
N SER A 8 7.20 -7.39 6.25
CA SER A 8 7.87 -6.08 6.23
C SER A 8 6.98 -4.91 5.77
N LEU A 9 5.75 -5.18 5.32
CA LEU A 9 4.84 -4.14 4.82
C LEU A 9 4.00 -3.56 5.96
N THR A 10 4.69 -2.88 6.88
CA THR A 10 4.09 -2.19 8.03
C THR A 10 3.30 -0.96 7.58
N PRO A 11 2.40 -0.40 8.44
CA PRO A 11 1.70 0.83 8.13
C PRO A 11 2.62 1.99 7.74
N ASP A 12 3.76 2.16 8.45
CA ASP A 12 4.75 3.20 8.15
C ASP A 12 5.33 3.03 6.75
N VAL A 13 5.69 1.80 6.36
CA VAL A 13 6.20 1.52 5.01
C VAL A 13 5.16 1.83 3.92
N VAL A 14 3.87 1.61 4.20
CA VAL A 14 2.79 1.96 3.27
C VAL A 14 2.64 3.47 3.11
N LEU A 15 2.71 4.22 4.21
CA LEU A 15 2.61 5.68 4.21
C LEU A 15 3.83 6.32 3.56
N ASP A 16 5.05 5.83 3.87
CA ASP A 16 6.28 6.27 3.22
C ASP A 16 6.24 6.02 1.72
N ALA A 17 5.73 4.87 1.28
CA ALA A 17 5.58 4.57 -0.15
C ALA A 17 4.62 5.55 -0.84
N LEU A 18 3.52 5.93 -0.19
CA LEU A 18 2.60 6.95 -0.70
C LEU A 18 3.28 8.32 -0.80
N ALA A 19 4.07 8.71 0.20
CA ALA A 19 4.78 9.99 0.20
C ALA A 19 5.76 10.11 -0.98
N THR A 20 6.35 9.00 -1.46
CA THR A 20 7.19 9.04 -2.69
C THR A 20 6.43 9.44 -3.95
N LEU A 21 5.10 9.38 -3.93
CA LEU A 21 4.19 9.77 -5.01
C LEU A 21 3.49 11.10 -4.73
N ASP A 22 3.96 11.88 -3.74
CA ASP A 22 3.33 13.12 -3.26
C ASP A 22 1.92 12.93 -2.67
N LEU A 23 1.57 11.68 -2.32
CA LEU A 23 0.31 11.34 -1.67
C LEU A 23 0.54 11.21 -0.16
N HIS A 24 -0.08 12.06 0.63
CA HIS A 24 0.10 12.09 2.07
C HIS A 24 -1.16 11.55 2.76
N GLY A 25 -1.00 10.45 3.52
CA GLY A 25 -2.10 9.77 4.19
C GLY A 25 -2.33 10.30 5.60
N ASP A 26 -3.59 10.44 6.02
CA ASP A 26 -3.98 10.97 7.34
C ASP A 26 -3.81 9.98 8.52
N GLY A 27 -3.15 8.84 8.26
CA GLY A 27 -2.96 7.75 9.21
C GLY A 27 -4.09 6.72 9.24
N ARG A 28 -5.25 6.97 8.62
CA ARG A 28 -6.33 5.96 8.52
C ARG A 28 -6.03 4.97 7.38
N LEU A 29 -5.60 3.78 7.78
CA LEU A 29 -5.26 2.67 6.89
C LEU A 29 -6.23 1.48 7.10
N THR A 30 -6.97 1.10 6.07
CA THR A 30 -7.88 -0.06 6.11
C THR A 30 -7.40 -1.15 5.17
N GLY A 31 -7.05 -2.32 5.70
CA GLY A 31 -6.75 -3.50 4.89
C GLY A 31 -7.99 -4.02 4.17
N LEU A 32 -7.92 -4.17 2.84
CA LEU A 32 -9.01 -4.73 2.05
C LEU A 32 -8.78 -6.22 1.80
N ASN A 33 -9.87 -6.98 1.69
CA ASN A 33 -9.80 -8.42 1.39
C ASN A 33 -9.18 -8.63 -0.01
N SER A 34 -8.02 -9.29 -0.05
CA SER A 34 -7.36 -9.71 -1.28
C SER A 34 -6.62 -11.02 -1.03
N TYR A 35 -6.79 -11.98 -1.93
CA TYR A 35 -6.21 -13.32 -1.79
C TYR A 35 -4.73 -13.38 -2.18
N GLU A 36 -4.28 -12.50 -3.08
CA GLU A 36 -2.93 -12.57 -3.66
C GLU A 36 -2.06 -11.36 -3.33
N ASN A 37 -2.66 -10.17 -3.27
CA ASN A 37 -1.96 -8.90 -3.11
C ASN A 37 -2.24 -8.32 -1.73
N ARG A 38 -1.36 -7.46 -1.20
CA ARG A 38 -1.73 -6.66 -0.04
C ARG A 38 -2.35 -5.36 -0.52
N VAL A 39 -3.62 -5.14 -0.17
CA VAL A 39 -4.40 -3.98 -0.61
C VAL A 39 -4.81 -3.17 0.61
N TYR A 40 -4.62 -1.87 0.52
CA TYR A 40 -5.04 -0.91 1.55
C TYR A 40 -5.88 0.19 0.92
N GLN A 41 -6.91 0.63 1.64
CA GLN A 41 -7.52 1.94 1.44
C GLN A 41 -6.86 2.92 2.41
N VAL A 42 -6.40 4.06 1.91
CA VAL A 42 -5.72 5.10 2.69
C VAL A 42 -6.45 6.42 2.50
N PHE A 43 -6.83 7.07 3.60
CA PHE A 43 -7.42 8.41 3.54
C PHE A 43 -6.31 9.46 3.43
N LEU A 44 -6.54 10.50 2.62
CA LEU A 44 -5.55 11.55 2.37
C LEU A 44 -5.73 12.72 3.34
N GLU A 45 -4.60 13.33 3.74
CA GLU A 45 -4.59 14.57 4.51
C GLU A 45 -5.21 15.73 3.71
N GLU A 46 -4.84 15.82 2.44
CA GLU A 46 -5.37 16.79 1.48
C GLU A 46 -6.12 16.04 0.35
N PRO A 47 -7.45 15.90 0.45
CA PRO A 47 -8.26 15.25 -0.57
C PRO A 47 -8.17 15.95 -1.94
N SER A 48 -7.53 15.32 -2.93
CA SER A 48 -7.60 15.79 -4.32
C SER A 48 -7.16 14.69 -5.29
N PRO A 49 -7.98 14.26 -6.27
CA PRO A 49 -9.41 14.53 -6.48
C PRO A 49 -10.35 13.69 -5.57
N HIS A 50 -9.81 12.77 -4.78
CA HIS A 50 -10.57 11.84 -3.94
C HIS A 50 -10.11 11.90 -2.47
N PRO A 51 -10.99 11.61 -1.50
CA PRO A 51 -10.63 11.61 -0.07
C PRO A 51 -9.79 10.41 0.35
N ALA A 52 -9.71 9.39 -0.49
CA ALA A 52 -8.94 8.19 -0.23
C ALA A 52 -8.44 7.58 -1.54
N VAL A 53 -7.35 6.82 -1.43
CA VAL A 53 -6.75 6.04 -2.51
C VAL A 53 -6.71 4.56 -2.15
N VAL A 54 -6.69 3.71 -3.16
CA VAL A 54 -6.46 2.26 -2.99
C VAL A 54 -5.05 1.94 -3.46
N VAL A 55 -4.24 1.41 -2.56
CA VAL A 55 -2.86 1.01 -2.83
C VAL A 55 -2.77 -0.50 -2.88
N LYS A 56 -2.12 -1.03 -3.91
CA LYS A 56 -1.95 -2.47 -4.14
C LYS A 56 -0.47 -2.80 -4.21
N PHE A 57 0.00 -3.56 -3.23
CA PHE A 57 1.35 -4.10 -3.18
C PHE A 57 1.34 -5.53 -3.71
N TYR A 58 2.16 -5.76 -4.75
CA TYR A 58 2.32 -7.07 -5.34
C TYR A 58 3.28 -7.93 -4.53
N ARG A 59 3.09 -9.25 -4.56
CA ARG A 59 4.07 -10.16 -3.95
C ARG A 59 5.43 -9.99 -4.61
N PRO A 60 6.51 -9.88 -3.82
CA PRO A 60 7.86 -9.94 -4.36
C PRO A 60 8.07 -11.25 -5.13
N ASP A 61 8.94 -11.19 -6.14
CA ASP A 61 9.34 -12.32 -7.01
C ASP A 61 8.21 -12.99 -7.83
N ARG A 62 7.00 -12.41 -7.85
CA ARG A 62 5.86 -12.95 -8.60
C ARG A 62 5.73 -12.39 -10.01
N TRP A 63 6.27 -11.19 -10.24
CA TRP A 63 6.27 -10.51 -11.53
C TRP A 63 7.70 -10.08 -11.85
N SER A 64 8.25 -10.58 -12.96
CA SER A 64 9.45 -10.00 -13.55
C SER A 64 9.12 -8.56 -13.95
N SER A 65 10.04 -7.62 -13.71
CA SER A 65 9.91 -6.24 -14.19
C SER A 65 9.46 -6.26 -15.64
N ALA A 66 8.33 -5.61 -15.93
CA ALA A 66 7.98 -5.35 -17.32
C ALA A 66 9.05 -4.41 -17.89
N GLU A 67 9.67 -4.81 -18.99
CA GLU A 67 10.60 -3.98 -19.76
C GLU A 67 9.92 -2.72 -20.32
#